data_AF-A0A974QDY9-F1
#
_entry.id   AF-A0A974QDY9-F1
#
_cell.length_a   1.000
_cell.length_b   1.000
_cell.length_c   1.000
_cell.angle_alpha   90.00
_cell.angle_beta   90.00
_cell.angle_gamma   90.00
#
_symmetry.space_group_name_H-M   'P 1'
#
loop_
_entity.id
_entity.type
_entity.pdbx_description
1 polymer ?
#
loop_
_entity_poly.entity_id
_entity_poly.type
_entity_poly.pdbx_seq_one_letter_code
_entity_poly.pdbx_strand_id
1 'polypeptide(L)' 'MRIEVLLYLKTRPGESPVWDVEQLRLWWVDSLNGDLFACHAQGGEDGKCVARDVVAAHDHR' A
#
# COMPACT_ATOMS: atom_id res chain seq x y z
N MET A 1 19.42 -3.24 15.74
CA MET A 1 18.23 -2.71 15.04
C MET A 1 18.68 -2.19 13.68
N ARG A 2 18.08 -2.65 12.58
CA ARG A 2 18.38 -2.25 11.20
C ARG A 2 17.11 -1.64 10.61
N ILE A 3 17.24 -0.49 9.96
CA ILE A 3 16.13 0.19 9.28
C ILE A 3 16.44 0.17 7.79
N GLU A 4 15.48 -0.27 6.98
CA GLU A 4 15.59 -0.32 5.52
C GLU A 4 14.37 0.31 4.88
N VAL A 5 14.58 0.97 3.73
CA VAL A 5 13.49 1.52 2.93
C VAL A 5 13.12 0.49 1.88
N LEU A 6 11.98 -0.17 2.06
CA LEU A 6 11.45 -1.20 1.14
C LEU A 6 10.59 -0.62 0.01
N LEU A 7 10.13 0.61 0.18
CA LEU A 7 9.34 1.33 -0.80
C LEU A 7 9.52 2.82 -0.59
N TYR A 8 9.70 3.55 -1.68
CA TYR A 8 9.73 5.00 -1.67
C TYR A 8 8.76 5.54 -2.72
N LEU A 9 7.57 5.92 -2.27
CA LEU A 9 6.56 6.59 -3.09
C LEU A 9 6.71 8.10 -2.92
N LYS A 10 7.23 8.78 -3.94
CA LYS A 10 7.22 10.24 -3.95
C LYS A 10 5.77 10.74 -4.02
N THR A 11 5.52 11.86 -3.35
CA THR A 11 4.30 12.69 -3.44
C THR A 11 2.98 12.08 -2.95
N ARG A 12 3.00 11.08 -2.05
CA ARG A 12 1.79 10.50 -1.45
C ARG A 12 1.95 10.33 0.06
N PRO A 13 1.04 10.83 0.92
CA PRO A 13 1.04 10.51 2.34
C PRO A 13 0.61 9.05 2.54
N GLY A 14 1.51 8.22 3.07
CA GLY A 14 1.16 6.84 3.43
C GLY A 14 0.67 6.76 4.87
N GLU A 15 -0.55 6.29 5.08
CA GLU A 15 -1.24 6.27 6.38
C GLU A 15 -1.84 4.90 6.69
N SER A 16 -2.13 4.67 7.99
CA SER A 16 -2.88 3.49 8.47
C SER A 16 -2.31 2.14 8.02
N PRO A 17 -1.04 1.80 8.34
CA PRO A 17 -0.44 0.53 7.95
C PRO A 17 -1.13 -0.66 8.65
N VAL A 18 -1.50 -1.68 7.88
CA VAL A 18 -2.07 -2.93 8.38
C VAL A 18 -1.34 -4.13 7.77
N TRP A 19 -0.90 -5.06 8.62
CA TRP A 19 -0.28 -6.30 8.18
C TRP A 19 -1.31 -7.43 8.09
N ASP A 20 -1.53 -7.93 6.88
CA ASP A 20 -2.29 -9.15 6.63
C ASP A 20 -1.34 -10.35 6.75
N VAL A 21 -1.52 -11.12 7.83
CA VAL A 21 -0.70 -12.29 8.16
C VAL A 21 -0.94 -13.47 7.21
N GLU A 22 -2.13 -13.59 6.62
CA GLU A 22 -2.48 -14.70 5.75
C GLU A 22 -1.88 -14.49 4.35
N GLN A 23 -1.90 -13.24 3.87
CA GLN A 23 -1.39 -12.88 2.54
C GLN A 23 0.07 -12.40 2.54
N LEU A 24 0.69 -12.27 3.72
CA LEU A 24 2.01 -11.69 3.94
C LEU A 24 2.17 -10.34 3.22
N ARG A 25 1.21 -9.46 3.50
CA ARG A 25 1.03 -8.20 2.76
C ARG A 25 0.79 -7.04 3.72
N LEU A 26 1.55 -5.97 3.52
CA LEU A 26 1.33 -4.68 4.18
C LEU A 26 0.37 -3.86 3.33
N TRP A 27 -0.72 -3.39 3.92
CA TRP A 27 -1.68 -2.46 3.32
C TRP A 27 -1.54 -1.09 3.94
N TRP A 28 -1.79 -0.03 3.17
CA TRP A 28 -1.87 1.35 3.66
C TRP A 28 -2.68 2.20 2.68
N VAL A 29 -3.11 3.39 3.11
CA VAL A 29 -3.92 4.31 2.29
C VAL A 29 -3.18 5.61 2.02
N ASP A 30 -3.54 6.26 0.92
CA ASP A 30 -3.37 7.71 0.72
C ASP A 30 -4.75 8.35 0.84
N SER A 31 -5.00 9.03 1.95
CA SER A 31 -6.30 9.65 2.25
C SER A 31 -6.58 10.90 1.43
N LEU A 32 -5.57 11.50 0.79
CA LEU A 32 -5.76 12.67 -0.08
C LEU A 32 -6.26 12.28 -1.46
N ASN A 33 -5.77 11.15 -1.99
CA ASN A 33 -6.13 10.69 -3.34
C ASN A 33 -7.13 9.52 -3.35
N GLY A 34 -7.38 8.87 -2.21
CA GLY A 34 -8.29 7.72 -2.12
C GLY A 34 -7.70 6.43 -2.68
N ASP A 35 -6.36 6.31 -2.68
CA ASP A 35 -5.65 5.13 -3.14
C ASP A 35 -5.45 4.13 -2.00
N LEU A 36 -5.63 2.84 -2.29
CA LEU A 36 -5.23 1.74 -1.41
C LEU A 36 -3.99 1.08 -2.00
N PHE A 37 -2.95 0.99 -1.20
CA PHE A 37 -1.72 0.34 -1.58
C PHE A 37 -1.53 -0.96 -0.83
N ALA A 38 -0.79 -1.85 -1.46
CA ALA A 38 -0.32 -3.06 -0.81
C ALA A 38 1.12 -3.35 -1.23
N CYS A 39 1.89 -3.99 -0.37
CA CYS A 39 3.20 -4.55 -0.71
C CYS A 39 3.43 -5.89 -0.04
N HIS A 40 4.19 -6.78 -0.70
CA HIS A 40 4.66 -7.99 -0.03
C HIS A 40 5.70 -7.66 1.05
N ALA A 41 5.94 -8.60 1.97
CA ALA A 41 6.94 -8.48 3.03
C ALA A 41 8.32 -8.02 2.54
N GLN A 42 8.65 -8.31 1.27
CA GLN A 42 9.94 -8.05 0.66
C GLN A 42 10.07 -6.69 -0.06
N GLY A 43 9.01 -5.91 -0.27
CA GLY A 43 9.10 -4.60 -0.95
C GLY A 43 9.13 -4.63 -2.49
N GLY A 44 9.02 -3.47 -3.17
CA GLY A 44 9.14 -3.37 -4.65
C GLY A 44 10.60 -3.10 -5.08
N GLU A 45 11.16 -3.59 -6.19
CA GLU A 45 10.61 -4.16 -7.43
C GLU A 45 10.93 -5.67 -7.61
N ASP A 46 10.44 -6.54 -6.72
CA ASP A 46 10.00 -7.91 -7.09
C ASP A 46 9.21 -8.63 -5.96
N GLY A 47 9.15 -8.05 -4.75
CA GLY A 47 8.07 -8.24 -3.76
C GLY A 47 6.94 -7.22 -3.96
N LYS A 48 6.47 -7.14 -5.21
CA LYS A 48 5.66 -6.08 -5.83
C LYS A 48 4.72 -5.32 -4.88
N CYS A 49 4.87 -3.99 -4.88
CA CYS A 49 3.85 -3.10 -4.33
C CYS A 49 2.89 -2.65 -5.44
N VAL A 50 1.59 -2.61 -5.16
CA VAL A 50 0.55 -2.17 -6.10
C VAL A 50 -0.28 -1.06 -5.47
N ALA A 51 -0.60 -0.02 -6.24
CA ALA A 51 -1.66 0.93 -5.94
C ALA A 51 -2.94 0.45 -6.62
N ARG A 52 -4.06 0.47 -5.91
CA ARG A 52 -5.41 0.28 -6.46
C ARG A 52 -6.25 1.49 -6.08
N ASP A 53 -6.87 2.12 -7.07
CA ASP A 53 -7.82 3.21 -6.83
C ASP A 53 -9.06 2.63 -6.12
N VAL A 54 -9.39 3.13 -4.92
CA VAL A 54 -10.58 2.67 -4.18
C VAL A 54 -11.86 3.29 -4.75
N VAL A 55 -11.73 4.35 -5.57
CA VAL A 55 -12.85 5.13 -6.11
C VAL A 55 -13.76 4.34 -7.07
N ALA A 56 -13.30 3.22 -7.63
CA ALA A 56 -14.15 2.37 -8.48
C ALA A 56 -15.18 1.51 -7.70
N ALA A 57 -15.06 1.38 -6.37
CA ALA A 57 -15.96 0.55 -5.56
C ALA A 57 -17.19 1.31 -5.02
N HIS A 58 -17.39 2.58 -5.39
CA HIS A 58 -18.52 3.40 -4.94
C HIS A 58 -19.48 3.87 -6.04
N ASP A 59 -19.36 3.36 -7.27
CA ASP A 59 -20.32 3.65 -8.35
C ASP A 59 -21.19 2.43 -8.72
N HIS A 60 -21.93 1.95 -7.73
CA HIS A 60 -23.08 1.06 -7.93
C HIS A 60 -24.30 1.67 -7.24
N ARG A 61 -24.79 2.78 -7.77
CA ARG A 61 -26.16 3.26 -7.58
C ARG A 61 -26.77 3.72 -8.89
#